data_AF-X1AZC4-F1
#
_entry.id   AF-X1AZC4-F1
#
_cell.length_a   1.000
_cell.length_b   1.000
_cell.length_c   1.000
_cell.angle_alpha   90.00
_cell.angle_beta   90.00
_cell.angle_gamma   90.00
#
_symmetry.space_group_name_H-M   'P 1'
#
loop_
_entity.id
_entity.type
_entity.pdbx_description
1 polymer ?
#
loop_
_entity_poly.entity_id
_entity_poly.type
_entity_poly.pdbx_seq_one_letter_code
_entity_poly.pdbx_strand_id
1 'polypeptide(L)'
;MLTHKIRIVPTQVQEEIMWALSEKCRLLSKLIMTIQKAKAPFIISSQSSEKWDLRAPKDMIRILNLVKLPIDESIHGVSTYPEAMIKRNSNNRNKINEDFIVEDIKTG
;
A
#
# COMPACT_ATOMS: atom_id res chain seq x y z
N MET A 1 33.71 -21.04 19.98
CA MET A 1 34.10 -19.98 19.03
C MET A 1 33.20 -20.13 17.80
N LEU A 2 32.13 -19.33 17.67
CA LEU A 2 31.20 -19.40 16.53
C LEU A 2 31.74 -18.55 15.38
N THR A 3 32.37 -19.18 14.39
CA THR A 3 32.83 -18.51 13.17
C THR A 3 31.62 -18.08 12.34
N HIS A 4 31.32 -16.78 12.36
CA HIS A 4 30.30 -16.20 11.50
C HIS A 4 30.79 -16.27 10.05
N LYS A 5 30.28 -17.24 9.28
CA LYS A 5 30.50 -17.33 7.83
C LYS A 5 29.81 -16.12 7.17
N ILE A 6 30.59 -15.11 6.81
CA ILE A 6 30.11 -14.00 5.97
C ILE A 6 29.77 -14.59 4.60
N ARG A 7 28.48 -14.61 4.26
CA ARG A 7 28.00 -15.08 2.95
C ARG A 7 28.17 -13.94 1.95
N ILE A 8 29.22 -14.00 1.13
CA ILE A 8 29.45 -13.04 0.05
C ILE A 8 28.48 -13.37 -1.08
N VAL A 9 27.59 -12.44 -1.41
CA VAL A 9 26.69 -12.56 -2.57
C VAL A 9 27.53 -12.27 -3.84
N PRO A 10 27.50 -13.13 -4.87
CA PRO A 10 28.24 -12.91 -6.10
C PRO A 10 27.87 -11.58 -6.77
N THR A 11 28.85 -10.86 -7.35
CA THR A 11 28.65 -9.54 -7.95
C THR A 11 27.55 -9.51 -9.02
N GLN A 12 27.47 -10.56 -9.87
CA GLN A 12 26.43 -10.69 -10.90
C GLN A 12 25.02 -10.69 -10.29
N VAL A 13 24.82 -11.39 -9.16
CA VAL A 13 23.53 -11.43 -8.46
C VAL A 13 23.19 -10.07 -7.86
N GLN A 14 24.19 -9.32 -7.38
CA GLN A 14 23.98 -7.97 -6.88
C GLN A 14 23.54 -7.01 -8.00
N GLU A 15 24.14 -7.09 -9.18
CA GLU A 15 23.79 -6.27 -10.34
C GLU A 15 22.35 -6.54 -10.82
N GLU A 16 21.94 -7.81 -10.90
CA GLU A 16 20.57 -8.18 -11.26
C GLU A 16 19.54 -7.64 -10.25
N ILE A 17 19.81 -7.78 -8.95
CA ILE A 17 18.95 -7.25 -7.87
C ILE A 17 18.83 -5.74 -7.99
N MET A 18 19.96 -5.05 -8.19
CA MET A 18 19.99 -3.59 -8.30
C MET A 18 19.23 -3.10 -9.54
N TRP A 19 19.36 -3.79 -10.67
CA TRP A 19 18.62 -3.47 -11.87
C TRP A 19 17.11 -3.65 -11.67
N ALA A 20 16.69 -4.79 -11.12
CA ALA A 20 15.28 -5.06 -10.85
C ALA A 20 14.68 -4.03 -9.88
N LEU A 21 15.41 -3.67 -8.82
CA LEU A 21 14.99 -2.64 -7.87
C LEU A 21 14.84 -1.27 -8.54
N SER A 22 15.82 -0.88 -9.37
CA SER A 22 15.79 0.39 -10.11
C SER A 22 14.54 0.51 -10.98
N GLU A 23 14.20 -0.54 -11.72
CA GLU A 23 13.03 -0.54 -12.59
C GLU A 23 11.71 -0.44 -11.79
N LYS A 24 11.61 -1.14 -10.65
CA LYS A 24 10.43 -1.02 -9.77
C LYS A 24 10.31 0.38 -9.17
N CYS A 25 11.41 0.97 -8.71
CA CYS A 25 11.42 2.34 -8.20
C CYS A 25 11.03 3.36 -9.27
N ARG A 26 11.47 3.15 -10.52
CA ARG A 26 11.09 4.00 -11.65
C ARG A 26 9.59 3.94 -11.93
N LEU A 27 9.01 2.73 -11.99
CA LEU A 27 7.57 2.54 -12.19
C LEU A 27 6.75 3.15 -11.04
N LEU A 28 7.18 2.92 -9.80
CA LEU A 28 6.53 3.49 -8.62
C LEU A 28 6.58 5.02 -8.65
N SER A 29 7.71 5.61 -9.01
CA SER A 29 7.84 7.08 -9.14
C SER A 29 6.85 7.64 -10.17
N LYS A 30 6.70 6.98 -11.32
CA LYS A 30 5.74 7.40 -12.36
C LYS A 30 4.30 7.31 -11.88
N LEU A 31 3.94 6.26 -11.13
CA LEU A 31 2.62 6.11 -10.53
C LEU A 31 2.34 7.22 -9.52
N ILE A 32 3.29 7.50 -8.63
CA ILE A 32 3.18 8.57 -7.64
C ILE A 32 2.97 9.93 -8.31
N MET A 33 3.74 10.27 -9.34
CA MET A 33 3.54 11.51 -10.09
C MET A 33 2.13 11.60 -10.70
N THR A 34 1.60 10.48 -11.18
CA THR A 34 0.25 10.40 -11.76
C THR A 34 -0.82 10.62 -10.69
N ILE A 35 -0.67 9.99 -9.52
CA ILE A 35 -1.55 10.13 -8.36
C ILE A 35 -1.56 11.59 -7.88
N GLN A 36 -0.38 12.19 -7.72
CA GLN A 36 -0.25 13.59 -7.29
C GLN A 36 -0.90 14.56 -8.29
N LYS A 37 -0.68 14.35 -9.59
CA LYS A 37 -1.31 15.16 -10.65
C LYS A 37 -2.83 15.04 -10.65
N ALA A 38 -3.34 13.84 -10.40
CA ALA A 38 -4.78 13.56 -10.35
C ALA A 38 -5.43 13.94 -9.01
N LYS A 39 -4.64 14.24 -7.97
CA LYS A 39 -5.10 14.40 -6.58
C LYS A 39 -5.98 13.23 -6.13
N ALA A 40 -5.66 12.03 -6.60
CA ALA A 40 -6.44 10.83 -6.35
C ALA A 40 -6.09 10.25 -4.96
N PRO A 41 -7.07 9.84 -4.14
CA PRO A 41 -6.78 9.13 -2.91
C PRO A 41 -6.20 7.76 -3.24
N PHE A 42 -5.18 7.34 -2.51
CA PHE A 42 -4.48 6.08 -2.74
C PHE A 42 -4.26 5.32 -1.42
N ILE A 43 -3.95 4.04 -1.53
CA ILE A 43 -3.60 3.18 -0.40
C ILE A 43 -2.23 2.56 -0.69
N ILE A 44 -1.37 2.51 0.31
CA ILE A 44 -0.18 1.66 0.28
C ILE A 44 -0.38 0.44 1.17
N SER A 45 0.04 -0.71 0.67
CA SER A 45 -0.06 -2.00 1.36
C SER A 45 1.19 -2.82 1.06
N SER A 46 1.61 -3.65 2.01
CA SER A 46 2.66 -4.65 1.79
C SER A 46 2.23 -5.77 0.83
N GLN A 47 0.92 -5.92 0.57
CA GLN A 47 0.35 -7.06 -0.16
C GLN A 47 0.91 -8.41 0.33
N SER A 48 1.18 -8.51 1.63
CA SER A 48 1.80 -9.66 2.25
C SER A 48 0.89 -10.88 2.15
N SER A 49 1.41 -11.96 1.57
CA SER A 49 0.77 -13.28 1.64
C SER A 49 1.21 -14.03 2.90
N GLU A 50 2.38 -13.70 3.44
CA GLU A 50 2.99 -14.37 4.59
C GLU A 50 3.34 -13.38 5.71
N LYS A 51 3.50 -13.89 6.95
CA LYS A 51 3.72 -13.05 8.14
C LYS A 51 5.01 -12.22 8.06
N TRP A 52 6.06 -12.74 7.41
CA TRP A 52 7.35 -12.06 7.27
C TRP A 52 7.37 -11.00 6.16
N ASP A 53 6.35 -10.96 5.31
CA ASP A 53 6.20 -9.93 4.28
C ASP A 53 5.54 -8.66 4.84
N LEU A 54 4.98 -8.73 6.05
CA LEU A 54 4.43 -7.57 6.73
C LEU A 54 5.51 -6.50 6.89
N ARG A 55 5.11 -5.25 6.70
CA ARG A 55 5.97 -4.07 6.88
C ARG A 55 5.32 -3.11 7.85
N ALA A 56 6.16 -2.51 8.70
CA ALA A 56 5.70 -1.45 9.58
C ALA A 56 5.28 -0.23 8.74
N PRO A 57 4.25 0.53 9.19
CA PRO A 57 3.84 1.75 8.49
C PRO A 57 4.97 2.74 8.22
N LYS A 58 5.90 2.88 9.17
CA LYS A 58 7.09 3.73 9.03
C LYS A 58 7.97 3.34 7.84
N ASP A 59 8.10 2.05 7.56
CA ASP A 59 8.92 1.56 6.45
C ASP A 59 8.21 1.74 5.11
N MET A 60 6.88 1.57 5.08
CA MET A 60 6.08 1.90 3.89
C MET A 60 6.18 3.39 3.55
N ILE A 61 6.12 4.28 4.55
CA ILE A 61 6.32 5.72 4.37
C ILE A 61 7.71 6.02 3.80
N ARG A 62 8.76 5.35 4.30
CA ARG A 62 10.14 5.55 3.80
C ARG A 62 10.29 5.17 2.33
N ILE A 63 9.63 4.11 1.88
CA ILE A 63 9.63 3.70 0.47
C ILE A 63 8.97 4.78 -0.40
N LEU A 64 7.87 5.38 0.05
CA LEU A 64 7.21 6.47 -0.65
C LEU A 64 8.08 7.73 -0.71
N ASN A 65 8.79 8.04 0.37
CA ASN A 65 9.73 9.16 0.39
C ASN A 65 10.92 8.94 -0.57
N LEU A 66 11.39 7.69 -0.71
CA LEU A 66 12.44 7.34 -1.68
C LEU A 66 12.05 7.70 -3.13
N VAL A 67 10.76 7.58 -3.46
CA VAL A 67 10.19 7.97 -4.76
C VAL A 67 9.65 9.41 -4.78
N LYS A 68 10.12 10.26 -3.85
CA LYS A 68 9.83 11.69 -3.73
C LYS A 68 8.38 12.05 -3.38
N LEU A 69 7.63 11.14 -2.76
CA LEU A 69 6.36 11.51 -2.16
C LEU A 69 6.60 12.24 -0.83
N PRO A 70 5.99 13.42 -0.60
CA PRO A 70 6.09 14.11 0.68
C PRO A 70 5.68 13.21 1.86
N ILE A 71 6.33 13.40 3.01
CA ILE A 71 6.07 12.58 4.20
C ILE A 71 4.59 12.68 4.63
N ASP A 72 4.02 13.88 4.64
CA ASP A 72 2.64 14.11 5.05
C ASP A 72 1.65 13.38 4.13
N GLU A 73 1.87 13.44 2.82
CA GLU A 73 1.06 12.72 1.83
C GLU A 73 1.24 11.21 1.93
N SER A 74 2.45 10.75 2.26
CA SER A 74 2.75 9.34 2.53
C SER A 74 2.00 8.83 3.77
N ILE A 75 1.88 9.65 4.82
CA ILE A 75 1.11 9.34 6.03
C ILE A 75 -0.37 9.16 5.69
N HIS A 76 -0.93 10.04 4.85
CA HIS A 76 -2.33 9.89 4.42
C HIS A 76 -2.58 8.56 3.68
N GLY A 77 -1.63 8.10 2.88
CA GLY A 77 -1.71 6.82 2.17
C GLY A 77 -1.74 5.57 3.06
N VAL A 78 -1.17 5.63 4.28
CA VAL A 78 -1.21 4.53 5.26
C VAL A 78 -2.32 4.67 6.31
N SER A 79 -2.95 5.84 6.43
CA SER A 79 -3.89 6.13 7.52
C SER A 79 -5.20 6.74 7.02
N THR A 80 -5.20 8.03 6.70
CA THR A 80 -6.39 8.84 6.42
C THR A 80 -7.20 8.31 5.23
N TYR A 81 -6.56 8.01 4.09
CA TYR A 81 -7.27 7.55 2.90
C TYR A 81 -7.88 6.16 3.09
N PRO A 82 -7.14 5.14 3.58
CA PRO A 82 -7.75 3.85 3.92
C PRO A 82 -8.95 3.98 4.88
N GLU A 83 -8.80 4.75 5.97
CA GLU A 83 -9.86 4.93 6.96
C GLU A 83 -11.12 5.56 6.34
N ALA A 84 -10.95 6.63 5.57
CA ALA A 84 -12.05 7.29 4.88
C ALA A 84 -12.76 6.34 3.88
N MET A 85 -11.99 5.53 3.14
CA MET A 85 -12.54 4.53 2.22
C MET A 85 -13.34 3.45 2.96
N ILE A 86 -12.80 2.93 4.08
CA ILE A 86 -13.50 1.95 4.91
C ILE A 86 -14.80 2.54 5.45
N LYS A 87 -14.76 3.74 6.04
CA LYS A 87 -15.94 4.41 6.61
C LYS A 87 -17.02 4.64 5.55
N ARG A 88 -16.65 5.12 4.36
CA ARG A 88 -17.57 5.28 3.23
C ARG A 88 -18.24 3.95 2.85
N ASN A 89 -17.44 2.89 2.72
CA ASN A 89 -17.94 1.60 2.27
C ASN A 89 -18.81 0.90 3.34
N SER A 90 -18.46 1.04 4.63
CA SER A 90 -19.27 0.52 5.74
C SER A 90 -20.63 1.22 5.85
N ASN A 91 -20.67 2.55 5.70
CA ASN A 91 -21.91 3.29 5.71
C ASN A 91 -22.83 2.94 4.53
N ASN A 92 -22.25 2.67 3.35
CA ASN A 92 -23.03 2.25 2.18
C ASN A 92 -23.59 0.83 2.34
N ARG A 93 -22.87 -0.09 3.00
CA ARG A 93 -23.42 -1.43 3.31
C ARG A 93 -24.66 -1.36 4.19
N ASN A 94 -24.68 -0.47 5.18
CA ASN A 94 -25.84 -0.31 6.06
C ASN A 94 -27.04 0.26 5.30
N LYS A 95 -26.83 1.22 4.39
CA LYS A 95 -27.89 1.73 3.51
C LYS A 95 -28.50 0.66 2.61
N ILE A 96 -27.65 -0.17 1.98
CA ILE A 96 -28.13 -1.27 1.13
C ILE A 96 -28.96 -2.26 1.95
N ASN A 97 -28.54 -2.61 3.17
CA ASN A 97 -29.33 -3.51 4.02
C ASN A 97 -30.66 -2.88 4.48
N GLU A 98 -30.71 -1.58 4.75
CA GLU A 98 -31.95 -0.89 5.12
C GLU A 98 -32.95 -0.83 3.95
N ASP A 99 -32.49 -0.60 2.72
CA ASP A 99 -33.35 -0.57 1.53
C ASP A 99 -33.97 -1.95 1.22
N PHE A 100 -33.27 -3.05 1.52
CA PHE A 100 -33.77 -4.41 1.31
C PHE A 100 -34.80 -4.87 2.36
N ILE A 101 -34.82 -4.29 3.56
CA ILE A 101 -35.78 -4.69 4.62
C ILE A 101 -37.18 -4.10 4.37
N VAL A 102 -37.29 -3.02 3.59
CA VAL A 102 -38.57 -2.31 3.38
C VAL A 102 -39.47 -3.00 2.32
N GLU A 103 -38.91 -3.82 1.43
CA GLU A 103 -39.70 -4.47 0.36
C GLU A 103 -40.45 -5.73 0.82
N ASP A 104 -39.98 -6.42 1.87
CA ASP A 104 -40.54 -7.72 2.29
C ASP A 104 -41.72 -7.64 3.30
N ILE A 105 -42.18 -6.44 3.70
CA ILE A 105 -43.25 -6.27 4.71
C ILE A 105 -44.61 -5.91 4.08
N LYS A 106 -44.74 -5.88 2.74
CA LYS A 106 -46.01 -5.56 2.05
C LYS A 106 -46.55 -6.71 1.19
N THR A 107 -46.81 -7.85 1.81
CA THR A 107 -47.78 -8.83 1.30
C THR A 107 -48.54 -9.42 2.48
N GLY A 108 -49.50 -8.63 2.98
CA GLY A 108 -50.67 -9.14 3.67
C GLY A 108 -51.73 -9.58 2.67
#